data_AF-A0A7W2GRC9-F1
#
_entry.id   AF-A0A7W2GRC9-F1
#
_cell.length_a   1.000
_cell.length_b   1.000
_cell.length_c   1.000
_cell.angle_alpha   90.00
_cell.angle_beta   90.00
_cell.angle_gamma   90.00
#
_symmetry.space_group_name_H-M   'P 1'
#
loop_
_entity.id
_entity.type
_entity.pdbx_description
1 polymer ?
#
loop_
_entity_poly.entity_id
_entity_poly.type
_entity_poly.pdbx_seq_one_letter_code
_entity_poly.pdbx_strand_id
1 'polypeptide(L)'
;MRNGLRSDGFALCPKKAFARAMIAFALLAGGCADLGFLRGGPDSDAVPRATINGNPVNKEKVTPPVPVERVSAGINQAAERETAQIIAAFGGVYSNRRIEDQLARIVSRLVAKSSVPSQPFQITILNSPAVNAFALPGGYLFITRGLLALANDSSEIAAVMAHEMAHVTGNHGRDRLVEARTKEIVANAVDAVVSDPATRQEIKQGAALSFVAFTQLQELSADEIGINNAGLAGYDPFAAARFLEVMERYQNYQNTASIAKKADDPDFLSSHPSTPQRIERARIAARKFGAPGIGTQDRDAYLKALDSMIFGDVPTEGFVRDRSFFHPQLRFTFSVPAGYVIENRPEAVIAKAANEDSVHFDGVQVPGNLSLADYIQTGWLRGLDPQTIMTFTVNGAPAASATAEYNGWTFKLILIRAQTSTYRMLFATLDPNTQFDRAVSSTVASFRSLTQQDVLGLAPLRLSIVRTQPGDTSLTLSRGMQGLVANPDQAFNALNGLGLNEQPKPGTLVKIVTDSPSG
;
A
#
# COMPACT_ATOMS: atom_id res chain seq x y z
N MET A 1 11.79 -42.26 -47.82
CA MET A 1 12.49 -41.04 -48.25
C MET A 1 11.88 -39.83 -47.55
N ARG A 2 12.72 -39.07 -46.82
CA ARG A 2 12.66 -37.63 -46.45
C ARG A 2 11.45 -37.00 -45.73
N ASN A 3 11.70 -36.70 -44.44
CA ASN A 3 11.75 -35.37 -43.77
C ASN A 3 10.71 -34.28 -44.05
N GLY A 4 10.24 -33.63 -42.96
CA GLY A 4 9.83 -32.22 -42.99
C GLY A 4 9.04 -31.70 -41.79
N LEU A 5 9.71 -31.48 -40.65
CA LEU A 5 9.24 -30.70 -39.49
C LEU A 5 8.88 -29.25 -39.88
N ARG A 6 7.85 -28.68 -39.25
CA ARG A 6 7.90 -27.33 -38.64
C ARG A 6 6.76 -27.12 -37.64
N SER A 7 7.16 -26.92 -36.39
CA SER A 7 6.39 -26.47 -35.24
C SER A 7 6.96 -25.12 -34.83
N ASP A 8 6.13 -24.08 -34.72
CA ASP A 8 6.41 -22.78 -34.09
C ASP A 8 5.02 -22.20 -33.71
N GLY A 9 4.72 -21.65 -32.53
CA GLY A 9 5.44 -21.48 -31.28
C GLY A 9 4.43 -20.92 -30.26
N PHE A 10 4.18 -21.64 -29.17
CA PHE A 10 3.44 -21.10 -28.02
C PHE A 10 4.44 -20.31 -27.15
N ALA A 11 4.14 -19.04 -26.94
CA ALA A 11 4.95 -18.14 -26.14
C ALA A 11 5.06 -18.63 -24.69
N LEU A 12 6.31 -18.80 -24.25
CA LEU A 12 6.73 -19.11 -22.89
C LEU A 12 6.37 -17.94 -21.95
N CYS A 13 5.53 -18.21 -20.95
CA CYS A 13 5.34 -17.35 -19.78
C CYS A 13 6.57 -17.53 -18.85
N PRO A 14 7.22 -16.46 -18.34
CA PRO A 14 8.43 -16.62 -17.56
C PRO A 14 8.11 -17.12 -16.14
N LYS A 15 8.36 -18.42 -15.91
CA LYS A 15 8.42 -19.07 -14.60
C LYS A 15 9.69 -18.68 -13.84
N LYS A 16 9.75 -17.48 -13.24
CA LYS A 16 10.79 -17.13 -12.24
C LYS A 16 10.29 -16.05 -11.28
N ALA A 17 9.57 -16.45 -10.24
CA ALA A 17 9.40 -15.71 -9.00
C ALA A 17 8.91 -16.73 -7.97
N PHE A 18 9.81 -17.30 -7.17
CA PHE A 18 9.55 -18.06 -5.94
C PHE A 18 10.87 -18.66 -5.48
N ALA A 19 11.67 -17.83 -4.81
CA ALA A 19 12.68 -18.24 -3.85
C ALA A 19 13.38 -16.98 -3.35
N ARG A 20 13.16 -16.62 -2.07
CA ARG A 20 14.16 -16.13 -1.09
C ARG A 20 13.51 -15.19 -0.07
N ALA A 21 13.38 -15.65 1.17
CA ALA A 21 13.39 -14.79 2.35
C ALA A 21 13.83 -15.60 3.57
N MET A 22 14.72 -14.99 4.37
CA MET A 22 14.81 -15.01 5.83
C MET A 22 16.23 -14.55 6.21
N ILE A 23 16.39 -13.34 6.77
CA ILE A 23 16.91 -13.05 8.13
C ILE A 23 16.65 -11.57 8.47
N ALA A 24 15.90 -11.31 9.54
CA ALA A 24 15.86 -10.02 10.22
C ALA A 24 16.67 -10.09 11.52
N PHE A 25 17.51 -9.07 11.78
CA PHE A 25 18.12 -8.83 13.09
C PHE A 25 18.09 -7.35 13.43
N ALA A 26 17.62 -7.07 14.65
CA ALA A 26 17.63 -5.77 15.29
C ALA A 26 19.01 -5.48 15.91
N LEU A 27 19.51 -4.26 15.74
CA LEU A 27 20.59 -3.69 16.56
C LEU A 27 20.32 -2.18 16.76
N LEU A 28 19.76 -1.86 17.92
CA LEU A 28 19.76 -0.52 18.52
C LEU A 28 20.57 -0.62 19.81
N ALA A 29 21.80 -0.08 19.82
CA ALA A 29 22.49 0.38 21.02
C ALA A 29 23.81 1.09 20.67
N GLY A 30 24.01 2.28 21.26
CA GLY A 30 25.28 2.99 21.37
C GLY A 30 25.49 4.07 20.30
N GLY A 31 25.79 5.32 20.61
CA GLY A 31 26.09 5.97 21.87
C GLY A 31 26.46 7.43 21.56
N CYS A 32 26.18 8.32 22.51
CA CYS A 32 26.59 9.72 22.46
C CYS A 32 28.09 9.87 22.17
N ALA A 33 28.43 10.82 21.31
CA ALA A 33 29.72 11.47 21.33
C ALA A 33 29.54 12.96 21.01
N ASP A 34 29.86 13.78 22.02
CA ASP A 34 30.08 15.21 21.94
C ASP A 34 31.04 15.58 20.81
N LEU A 35 30.68 16.62 20.04
CA LEU A 35 31.65 17.45 19.35
C LEU A 35 31.17 18.90 19.46
N GLY A 36 31.79 19.61 20.39
CA GLY A 36 31.59 21.02 20.61
C GLY A 36 32.26 21.90 19.55
N PHE A 37 31.76 23.13 19.52
CA PHE A 37 32.36 24.35 18.97
C PHE A 37 32.51 24.43 17.44
N LEU A 38 31.74 25.35 16.84
CA LEU A 38 32.26 26.70 16.62
C LEU A 38 31.13 27.74 16.59
N ARG A 39 31.41 28.83 17.30
CA ARG A 39 30.57 29.97 17.63
C ARG A 39 30.77 31.03 16.53
N GLY A 40 29.70 31.56 15.96
CA GLY A 40 29.78 32.70 15.03
C GLY A 40 28.39 33.19 14.63
N GLY A 41 27.95 34.29 15.26
CA GLY A 41 26.99 35.23 14.67
C GLY A 41 27.64 36.63 14.68
N PRO A 42 26.92 37.72 14.33
CA PRO A 42 25.55 37.79 13.79
C PRO A 42 25.40 38.76 12.57
N ASP A 43 24.13 38.94 12.17
CA ASP A 43 23.52 40.09 11.48
C ASP A 43 23.76 40.35 9.98
N SER A 44 22.68 40.30 9.18
CA SER A 44 21.86 41.48 8.82
C SER A 44 21.06 41.29 7.51
N ASP A 45 19.78 41.67 7.59
CA ASP A 45 18.94 42.36 6.60
C ASP A 45 18.98 41.99 5.10
N ALA A 46 17.83 41.54 4.58
CA ALA A 46 17.00 42.36 3.68
C ALA A 46 15.90 41.51 2.99
N VAL A 47 14.65 41.92 3.21
CA VAL A 47 13.47 41.50 2.44
C VAL A 47 13.22 42.53 1.34
N PRO A 48 13.00 42.14 0.07
CA PRO A 48 12.32 43.01 -0.88
C PRO A 48 10.85 42.60 -1.00
N ARG A 49 9.98 43.54 -0.57
CA ARG A 49 8.58 43.65 -0.97
C ARG A 49 8.49 43.85 -2.49
N ALA A 50 7.64 43.09 -3.17
CA ALA A 50 7.21 43.40 -4.54
C ALA A 50 5.80 43.99 -4.51
N THR A 51 5.69 45.19 -5.06
CA THR A 51 4.53 46.07 -5.12
C THR A 51 3.57 45.65 -6.24
N ILE A 52 2.27 45.76 -5.98
CA ILE A 52 1.19 45.58 -6.95
C ILE A 52 1.10 46.81 -7.86
N ASN A 53 1.13 46.62 -9.18
CA ASN A 53 0.65 47.61 -10.15
C ASN A 53 -0.39 46.94 -11.05
N GLY A 54 -1.60 47.50 -11.03
CA GLY A 54 -2.73 47.07 -11.86
C GLY A 54 -2.67 47.61 -13.28
N ASN A 55 -3.19 46.81 -14.22
CA ASN A 55 -3.93 47.26 -15.41
C ASN A 55 -4.60 46.05 -16.10
N PRO A 56 -5.59 46.28 -16.99
CA PRO A 56 -6.88 45.57 -16.95
C PRO A 56 -6.96 44.24 -17.71
N VAL A 57 -7.96 43.46 -17.32
CA VAL A 57 -8.40 42.18 -17.89
C VAL A 57 -8.73 42.33 -19.38
N ASN A 58 -8.07 41.55 -20.24
CA ASN A 58 -8.49 41.37 -21.62
C ASN A 58 -8.87 39.91 -21.88
N LYS A 59 -10.01 39.72 -22.54
CA LYS A 59 -10.64 38.42 -22.83
C LYS A 59 -9.92 37.71 -24.00
N GLU A 60 -10.02 36.37 -23.96
CA GLU A 60 -9.82 35.38 -25.03
C GLU A 60 -8.41 34.89 -25.39
N LYS A 61 -8.14 33.63 -25.03
CA LYS A 61 -8.16 32.51 -26.01
C LYS A 61 -8.19 31.18 -25.26
N VAL A 62 -9.24 30.37 -25.49
CA VAL A 62 -9.29 28.97 -25.04
C VAL A 62 -8.27 28.20 -25.88
N THR A 63 -7.15 27.82 -25.27
CA THR A 63 -6.19 26.89 -25.88
C THR A 63 -6.77 25.47 -25.83
N PRO A 64 -6.64 24.68 -26.91
CA PRO A 64 -7.08 23.30 -26.94
C PRO A 64 -6.31 22.45 -25.90
N PRO A 65 -6.87 21.32 -25.43
CA PRO A 65 -6.18 20.46 -24.48
C PRO A 65 -4.85 19.97 -25.04
N VAL A 66 -3.80 20.09 -24.24
CA VAL A 66 -2.46 19.57 -24.56
C VAL A 66 -2.56 18.04 -24.71
N PRO A 67 -2.08 17.45 -25.82
CA PRO A 67 -2.05 16.00 -25.98
C PRO A 67 -1.16 15.37 -24.90
N VAL A 68 -1.66 14.32 -24.24
CA VAL A 68 -0.81 13.42 -23.44
C VAL A 68 0.00 12.59 -24.43
N GLU A 69 1.13 13.14 -24.87
CA GLU A 69 2.00 12.48 -25.84
C GLU A 69 2.79 11.35 -25.17
N ARG A 70 2.70 10.14 -25.75
CA ARG A 70 3.54 9.01 -25.39
C ARG A 70 4.97 9.28 -25.86
N VAL A 71 5.89 9.32 -24.89
CA VAL A 71 7.33 9.07 -25.00
C VAL A 71 8.12 10.04 -25.88
N SER A 72 8.79 11.00 -25.23
CA SER A 72 10.07 11.52 -25.70
C SER A 72 11.20 10.86 -24.91
N ALA A 73 11.96 10.01 -25.61
CA ALA A 73 13.14 9.32 -25.13
C ALA A 73 14.20 10.32 -24.63
N GLY A 74 14.55 10.23 -23.34
CA GLY A 74 15.57 11.09 -22.72
C GLY A 74 15.44 11.29 -21.21
N ILE A 75 14.58 10.54 -20.51
CA ILE A 75 14.37 10.67 -19.06
C ILE A 75 15.01 9.48 -18.34
N ASN A 76 15.81 9.79 -17.29
CA ASN A 76 16.60 8.91 -16.42
C ASN A 76 16.20 7.41 -16.38
N GLN A 77 17.03 6.53 -16.96
CA GLN A 77 16.95 5.07 -16.76
C GLN A 77 16.82 4.65 -15.28
N ALA A 78 17.37 5.46 -14.36
CA ALA A 78 17.23 5.24 -12.93
C ALA A 78 15.75 5.37 -12.47
N ALA A 79 15.04 6.40 -12.93
CA ALA A 79 13.63 6.60 -12.61
C ALA A 79 12.74 5.51 -13.23
N GLU A 80 13.08 5.00 -14.42
CA GLU A 80 12.38 3.87 -15.03
C GLU A 80 12.58 2.57 -14.24
N ARG A 81 13.81 2.30 -13.78
CA ARG A 81 14.11 1.13 -12.92
C ARG A 81 13.40 1.22 -11.58
N GLU A 82 13.44 2.39 -10.94
CA GLU A 82 12.74 2.67 -9.68
C GLU A 82 11.23 2.52 -9.86
N THR A 83 10.67 3.07 -10.93
CA THR A 83 9.25 2.90 -11.30
C THR A 83 8.88 1.43 -11.45
N ALA A 84 9.71 0.63 -12.12
CA ALA A 84 9.45 -0.81 -12.28
C ALA A 84 9.47 -1.56 -10.93
N GLN A 85 10.40 -1.21 -10.04
CA GLN A 85 10.48 -1.78 -8.69
C GLN A 85 9.27 -1.40 -7.84
N ILE A 86 8.83 -0.14 -7.90
CA ILE A 86 7.64 0.36 -7.22
C ILE A 86 6.39 -0.35 -7.74
N ILE A 87 6.23 -0.44 -9.07
CA ILE A 87 5.11 -1.15 -9.68
C ILE A 87 5.07 -2.61 -9.17
N ALA A 88 6.21 -3.29 -9.14
CA ALA A 88 6.29 -4.67 -8.62
C ALA A 88 5.93 -4.74 -7.12
N ALA A 89 6.45 -3.83 -6.31
CA ALA A 89 6.21 -3.80 -4.86
C ALA A 89 4.74 -3.54 -4.49
N PHE A 90 3.98 -2.83 -5.34
CA PHE A 90 2.57 -2.50 -5.09
C PHE A 90 1.59 -3.34 -5.95
N GLY A 91 1.97 -4.55 -6.35
CA GLY A 91 1.07 -5.52 -6.99
C GLY A 91 0.77 -5.23 -8.47
N GLY A 92 1.60 -4.41 -9.12
CA GLY A 92 1.47 -4.04 -10.53
C GLY A 92 0.68 -2.76 -10.79
N VAL A 93 0.42 -2.50 -12.07
CA VAL A 93 -0.42 -1.39 -12.52
C VAL A 93 -1.88 -1.83 -12.52
N TYR A 94 -2.75 -1.03 -11.93
CA TYR A 94 -4.19 -1.18 -12.04
C TYR A 94 -4.72 -0.29 -13.17
N SER A 95 -5.49 -0.87 -14.10
CA SER A 95 -6.06 -0.14 -15.22
C SER A 95 -7.57 -0.01 -15.13
N ASN A 96 -8.06 1.22 -15.18
CA ASN A 96 -9.49 1.51 -15.26
C ASN A 96 -9.69 2.85 -15.96
N ARG A 97 -10.21 2.80 -17.19
CA ARG A 97 -10.34 3.97 -18.06
C ARG A 97 -11.12 5.12 -17.44
N ARG A 98 -12.20 4.84 -16.69
CA ARG A 98 -13.02 5.90 -16.06
C ARG A 98 -12.22 6.66 -15.00
N ILE A 99 -11.44 5.94 -14.20
CA ILE A 99 -10.59 6.51 -13.16
C ILE A 99 -9.39 7.23 -13.77
N GLU A 100 -8.73 6.62 -14.75
CA GLU A 100 -7.62 7.22 -15.50
C GLU A 100 -8.02 8.56 -16.14
N ASP A 101 -9.17 8.60 -16.80
CA ASP A 101 -9.69 9.83 -17.42
C ASP A 101 -10.01 10.91 -16.37
N GLN A 102 -10.52 10.52 -15.19
CA GLN A 102 -10.80 11.44 -14.08
C GLN A 102 -9.50 12.01 -13.50
N LEU A 103 -8.49 11.16 -13.25
CA LEU A 103 -7.18 11.56 -12.74
C LEU A 103 -6.44 12.47 -13.73
N ALA A 104 -6.48 12.15 -15.02
CA ALA A 104 -5.89 12.97 -16.06
C ALA A 104 -6.49 14.39 -16.06
N ARG A 105 -7.83 14.51 -16.00
CA ARG A 105 -8.50 15.82 -15.89
C ARG A 105 -8.08 16.59 -14.63
N ILE A 106 -7.95 15.90 -13.50
CA ILE A 106 -7.54 16.52 -12.24
C ILE A 106 -6.12 17.08 -12.35
N VAL A 107 -5.15 16.25 -12.73
CA VAL A 107 -3.75 16.65 -12.81
C VAL A 107 -3.53 17.71 -13.89
N SER A 108 -4.16 17.61 -15.07
CA SER A 108 -4.06 18.66 -16.10
C SER A 108 -4.51 20.04 -15.59
N ARG A 109 -5.58 20.10 -14.79
CA ARG A 109 -6.04 21.35 -14.17
C ARG A 109 -5.07 21.89 -13.12
N LEU A 110 -4.47 21.01 -12.33
CA LEU A 110 -3.46 21.38 -11.33
C LEU A 110 -2.18 21.90 -11.98
N VAL A 111 -1.66 21.20 -12.99
CA VAL A 111 -0.45 21.58 -13.73
C VAL A 111 -0.61 22.96 -14.38
N ALA A 112 -1.76 23.24 -14.98
CA ALA A 112 -2.04 24.54 -15.58
C ALA A 112 -1.99 25.73 -14.59
N LYS A 113 -2.00 25.46 -13.28
CA LYS A 113 -1.95 26.46 -12.20
C LYS A 113 -0.74 26.31 -11.28
N SER A 114 0.14 25.34 -11.53
CA SER A 114 1.34 25.13 -10.74
C SER A 114 2.47 26.08 -11.17
N SER A 115 3.56 26.10 -10.41
CA SER A 115 4.79 26.80 -10.76
C SER A 115 5.55 26.15 -11.93
N VAL A 116 5.11 24.99 -12.41
CA VAL A 116 5.76 24.18 -13.46
C VAL A 116 4.76 23.76 -14.57
N PRO A 117 4.08 24.69 -15.25
CA PRO A 117 2.98 24.38 -16.17
C PRO A 117 3.41 23.63 -17.44
N SER A 118 4.71 23.57 -17.75
CA SER A 118 5.27 22.83 -18.88
C SER A 118 5.84 21.47 -18.52
N GLN A 119 5.85 21.08 -17.23
CA GLN A 119 6.38 19.79 -16.82
C GLN A 119 5.38 18.67 -17.18
N PRO A 120 5.81 17.62 -17.90
CA PRO A 120 4.96 16.46 -18.13
C PRO A 120 4.76 15.69 -16.82
N PHE A 121 3.53 15.26 -16.54
CA PHE A 121 3.21 14.37 -15.44
C PHE A 121 2.65 13.06 -15.95
N GLN A 122 3.19 11.94 -15.44
CA GLN A 122 2.72 10.60 -15.73
C GLN A 122 2.09 10.01 -14.48
N ILE A 123 0.82 9.62 -14.57
CA ILE A 123 0.07 9.07 -13.43
C ILE A 123 0.03 7.55 -13.58
N THR A 124 0.40 6.84 -12.53
CA THR A 124 0.30 5.37 -12.45
C THR A 124 -0.58 4.99 -11.27
N ILE A 125 -1.65 4.25 -11.55
CA ILE A 125 -2.48 3.67 -10.50
C ILE A 125 -1.85 2.34 -10.08
N LEU A 126 -1.44 2.24 -8.82
CA LEU A 126 -0.84 1.05 -8.24
C LEU A 126 -1.93 0.10 -7.74
N ASN A 127 -1.78 -1.18 -8.04
CA ASN A 127 -2.76 -2.23 -7.74
C ASN A 127 -2.73 -2.69 -6.26
N SER A 128 -2.52 -1.76 -5.33
CA SER A 128 -2.43 -2.06 -3.90
C SER A 128 -3.65 -1.55 -3.12
N PRO A 129 -4.13 -2.31 -2.12
CA PRO A 129 -5.14 -1.85 -1.18
C PRO A 129 -4.60 -0.88 -0.12
N ALA A 130 -3.27 -0.71 -0.01
CA ALA A 130 -2.67 0.30 0.85
C ALA A 130 -3.20 1.69 0.48
N VAL A 131 -3.34 2.60 1.45
CA VAL A 131 -3.74 3.99 1.19
C VAL A 131 -2.45 4.78 0.97
N ASN A 132 -2.06 5.03 -0.29
CA ASN A 132 -0.82 5.75 -0.57
C ASN A 132 -0.86 6.55 -1.88
N ALA A 133 -0.09 7.62 -1.92
CA ALA A 133 0.29 8.36 -3.11
C ALA A 133 1.67 8.97 -2.89
N PHE A 134 2.45 9.10 -3.95
CA PHE A 134 3.75 9.77 -3.91
C PHE A 134 4.19 10.21 -5.30
N ALA A 135 5.16 11.10 -5.35
CA ALA A 135 5.79 11.55 -6.59
C ALA A 135 7.29 11.29 -6.62
N LEU A 136 7.82 10.93 -7.80
CA LEU A 136 9.25 10.88 -8.08
C LEU A 136 9.69 12.10 -8.91
N PRO A 137 10.98 12.49 -8.83
CA PRO A 137 11.54 13.49 -9.74
C PRO A 137 11.27 13.15 -11.21
N GLY A 138 10.97 14.16 -12.02
CA GLY A 138 10.64 13.98 -13.44
C GLY A 138 9.14 13.86 -13.74
N GLY A 139 8.27 14.00 -12.73
CA GLY A 139 6.81 14.10 -12.93
C GLY A 139 6.06 12.77 -12.85
N TYR A 140 6.67 11.71 -12.31
CA TYR A 140 5.95 10.45 -12.08
C TYR A 140 5.12 10.57 -10.80
N LEU A 141 3.80 10.41 -10.93
CA LEU A 141 2.83 10.40 -9.85
C LEU A 141 2.29 8.99 -9.68
N PHE A 142 2.30 8.49 -8.45
CA PHE A 142 1.76 7.20 -8.09
C PHE A 142 0.61 7.38 -7.13
N ILE A 143 -0.45 6.59 -7.31
CA ILE A 143 -1.61 6.58 -6.43
C ILE A 143 -2.14 5.14 -6.34
N THR A 144 -2.48 4.68 -5.15
CA THR A 144 -2.99 3.32 -4.96
C THR A 144 -4.50 3.24 -5.12
N ARG A 145 -5.02 2.03 -5.38
CA ARG A 145 -6.46 1.75 -5.30
C ARG A 145 -7.03 2.05 -3.92
N GLY A 146 -6.28 1.79 -2.84
CA GLY A 146 -6.70 2.10 -1.48
C GLY A 146 -6.96 3.59 -1.26
N LEU A 147 -6.09 4.47 -1.76
CA LEU A 147 -6.29 5.91 -1.64
C LEU A 147 -7.49 6.40 -2.45
N LEU A 148 -7.64 5.90 -3.68
CA LEU A 148 -8.81 6.16 -4.52
C LEU A 148 -10.11 5.69 -3.84
N ALA A 149 -10.09 4.53 -3.17
CA ALA A 149 -11.27 4.04 -2.46
C ALA A 149 -11.62 4.94 -1.27
N LEU A 150 -10.63 5.50 -0.59
CA LEU A 150 -10.81 6.31 0.60
C LEU A 150 -11.31 7.73 0.29
N ALA A 151 -10.76 8.38 -0.75
CA ALA A 151 -11.19 9.70 -1.16
C ALA A 151 -12.68 9.73 -1.54
N ASN A 152 -13.35 10.86 -1.30
CA ASN A 152 -14.79 10.98 -1.39
C ASN A 152 -15.26 11.90 -2.51
N ASP A 153 -14.35 12.65 -3.15
CA ASP A 153 -14.63 13.46 -4.32
C ASP A 153 -13.34 13.81 -5.08
N SER A 154 -13.49 14.49 -6.22
CA SER A 154 -12.36 14.87 -7.07
C SER A 154 -11.47 15.92 -6.44
N SER A 155 -12.00 16.78 -5.57
CA SER A 155 -11.20 17.82 -4.90
C SER A 155 -10.27 17.25 -3.84
N GLU A 156 -10.67 16.16 -3.15
CA GLU A 156 -9.78 15.46 -2.22
C GLU A 156 -8.61 14.81 -2.97
N ILE A 157 -8.87 14.16 -4.10
CA ILE A 157 -7.80 13.65 -4.97
C ILE A 157 -6.94 14.79 -5.53
N ALA A 158 -7.56 15.92 -5.91
CA ALA A 158 -6.81 17.08 -6.38
C ALA A 158 -5.89 17.64 -5.29
N ALA A 159 -6.34 17.67 -4.03
CA ALA A 159 -5.54 18.10 -2.90
C ALA A 159 -4.33 17.16 -2.67
N VAL A 160 -4.54 15.84 -2.69
CA VAL A 160 -3.45 14.85 -2.58
C VAL A 160 -2.44 15.01 -3.73
N MET A 161 -2.91 15.07 -4.98
CA MET A 161 -2.02 15.22 -6.12
C MET A 161 -1.27 16.56 -6.09
N ALA A 162 -1.92 17.65 -5.67
CA ALA A 162 -1.29 18.95 -5.54
C ALA A 162 -0.22 18.96 -4.43
N HIS A 163 -0.45 18.24 -3.33
CA HIS A 163 0.52 18.02 -2.25
C HIS A 163 1.75 17.25 -2.76
N GLU A 164 1.55 16.15 -3.49
CA GLU A 164 2.65 15.38 -4.07
C GLU A 164 3.45 16.20 -5.09
N MET A 165 2.76 16.96 -5.94
CA MET A 165 3.40 17.92 -6.85
C MET A 165 4.19 18.99 -6.07
N ALA A 166 3.68 19.46 -4.93
CA ALA A 166 4.36 20.44 -4.08
C ALA A 166 5.67 19.89 -3.51
N HIS A 167 5.74 18.61 -3.11
CA HIS A 167 7.01 17.97 -2.72
C HIS A 167 8.04 17.95 -3.84
N VAL A 168 7.60 17.75 -5.09
CA VAL A 168 8.48 17.80 -6.27
C VAL A 168 8.95 19.23 -6.52
N THR A 169 8.02 20.19 -6.60
CA THR A 169 8.37 21.60 -6.92
C THR A 169 9.13 22.30 -5.81
N GLY A 170 8.89 21.90 -4.55
CA GLY A 170 9.57 22.40 -3.35
C GLY A 170 10.92 21.73 -3.11
N ASN A 171 11.38 20.85 -4.00
CA ASN A 171 12.62 20.09 -3.87
C ASN A 171 12.73 19.24 -2.59
N HIS A 172 11.63 18.96 -1.87
CA HIS A 172 11.64 18.12 -0.67
C HIS A 172 12.14 16.70 -0.97
N GLY A 173 11.95 16.23 -2.22
CA GLY A 173 12.49 14.95 -2.70
C GLY A 173 14.01 14.88 -2.81
N ARG A 174 14.73 16.02 -2.86
CA ARG A 174 16.21 16.02 -2.93
C ARG A 174 16.84 15.52 -1.63
N ASP A 175 16.27 15.90 -0.49
CA ASP A 175 16.74 15.45 0.82
C ASP A 175 16.45 13.95 1.00
N ARG A 176 15.29 13.46 0.52
CA ARG A 176 15.01 12.02 0.40
C ARG A 176 16.02 11.29 -0.46
N LEU A 177 16.40 11.83 -1.62
CA LEU A 177 17.39 11.22 -2.51
C LEU A 177 18.79 11.19 -1.85
N VAL A 178 19.17 12.24 -1.12
CA VAL A 178 20.43 12.28 -0.35
C VAL A 178 20.41 11.25 0.77
N GLU A 179 19.31 11.13 1.50
CA GLU A 179 19.17 10.17 2.60
C GLU A 179 19.06 8.72 2.10
N ALA A 180 18.33 8.48 1.01
CA ALA A 180 18.29 7.20 0.32
C ALA A 180 19.66 6.81 -0.23
N ARG A 181 20.41 7.75 -0.85
CA ARG A 181 21.80 7.52 -1.28
C ARG A 181 22.73 7.26 -0.10
N THR A 182 22.51 7.92 1.04
CA THR A 182 23.27 7.66 2.26
C THR A 182 22.99 6.26 2.80
N LYS A 183 21.72 5.83 2.81
CA LYS A 183 21.31 4.46 3.14
C LYS A 183 21.84 3.44 2.14
N GLU A 184 21.92 3.77 0.85
CA GLU A 184 22.54 2.95 -0.19
C GLU A 184 24.05 2.78 0.04
N ILE A 185 24.76 3.87 0.39
CA ILE A 185 26.18 3.82 0.78
C ILE A 185 26.38 2.91 2.00
N VAL A 186 25.52 3.02 3.01
CA VAL A 186 25.55 2.14 4.20
C VAL A 186 25.22 0.69 3.83
N ALA A 187 24.21 0.44 3.00
CA ALA A 187 23.83 -0.89 2.51
C ALA A 187 24.90 -1.51 1.60
N ASN A 188 25.72 -0.70 0.93
CA ASN A 188 26.90 -1.16 0.21
C ASN A 188 28.10 -1.41 1.13
N ALA A 189 28.21 -0.71 2.26
CA ALA A 189 29.19 -1.03 3.31
C ALA A 189 28.87 -2.36 4.02
N VAL A 190 27.60 -2.78 4.05
CA VAL A 190 27.16 -4.10 4.53
C VAL A 190 27.77 -5.24 3.72
N ASP A 191 28.15 -5.04 2.44
CA ASP A 191 28.86 -6.06 1.64
C ASP A 191 30.22 -6.45 2.24
N ALA A 192 30.82 -5.58 3.05
CA ALA A 192 32.10 -5.84 3.71
C ALA A 192 31.96 -6.63 5.03
N VAL A 193 30.75 -6.75 5.59
CA VAL A 193 30.54 -7.24 6.97
C VAL A 193 29.54 -8.40 7.05
N VAL A 194 28.56 -8.48 6.13
CA VAL A 194 27.54 -9.54 6.11
C VAL A 194 27.86 -10.55 5.01
N SER A 195 28.19 -11.78 5.39
CA SER A 195 28.64 -12.82 4.45
C SER A 195 27.51 -13.47 3.65
N ASP A 196 26.29 -13.54 4.22
CA ASP A 196 25.13 -14.18 3.58
C ASP A 196 24.59 -13.34 2.40
N PRO A 197 24.60 -13.87 1.16
CA PRO A 197 24.08 -13.17 -0.01
C PRO A 197 22.57 -12.89 0.03
N ALA A 198 21.78 -13.71 0.74
CA ALA A 198 20.32 -13.51 0.85
C ALA A 198 19.99 -12.32 1.76
N THR A 199 20.58 -12.28 2.95
CA THR A 199 20.46 -11.17 3.91
C THR A 199 20.94 -9.85 3.30
N ARG A 200 22.04 -9.87 2.53
CA ARG A 200 22.51 -8.67 1.82
C ARG A 200 21.52 -8.15 0.79
N GLN A 201 20.90 -9.05 0.03
CA GLN A 201 19.90 -8.68 -0.97
C GLN A 201 18.62 -8.14 -0.32
N GLU A 202 18.18 -8.75 0.78
CA GLU A 202 17.01 -8.34 1.57
C GLU A 202 17.23 -6.95 2.19
N ILE A 203 18.39 -6.71 2.82
CA ILE A 203 18.76 -5.39 3.36
C ILE A 203 18.80 -4.33 2.24
N LYS A 204 19.36 -4.67 1.07
CA LYS A 204 19.41 -3.75 -0.07
C LYS A 204 18.03 -3.44 -0.64
N GLN A 205 17.14 -4.43 -0.72
CA GLN A 205 15.76 -4.25 -1.19
C GLN A 205 14.92 -3.46 -0.18
N GLY A 206 15.02 -3.76 1.12
CA GLY A 206 14.34 -3.03 2.18
C GLY A 206 14.82 -1.57 2.32
N ALA A 207 16.13 -1.33 2.14
CA ALA A 207 16.69 0.01 2.10
C ALA A 207 16.24 0.81 0.86
N ALA A 208 16.10 0.14 -0.30
CA ALA A 208 15.68 0.78 -1.55
C ALA A 208 14.19 1.21 -1.55
N LEU A 209 13.34 0.58 -0.74
CA LEU A 209 11.91 0.90 -0.62
C LEU A 209 11.58 1.72 0.65
N SER A 210 12.60 2.20 1.38
CA SER A 210 12.39 3.00 2.59
C SER A 210 11.92 4.42 2.25
N PHE A 211 10.61 4.64 2.29
CA PHE A 211 10.02 5.98 2.20
C PHE A 211 10.24 6.73 3.52
N VAL A 212 11.30 7.55 3.60
CA VAL A 212 11.56 8.38 4.78
C VAL A 212 10.43 9.40 4.95
N ALA A 213 9.83 9.49 6.13
CA ALA A 213 8.82 10.50 6.42
C ALA A 213 9.37 11.91 6.22
N PHE A 214 8.56 12.81 5.63
CA PHE A 214 8.97 14.21 5.52
C PHE A 214 8.96 14.88 6.89
N THR A 215 9.81 15.88 7.06
CA THR A 215 9.77 16.72 8.26
C THR A 215 8.44 17.46 8.33
N GLN A 216 7.99 17.78 9.55
CA GLN A 216 6.76 18.53 9.75
C GLN A 216 6.74 19.87 8.99
N LEU A 217 7.89 20.54 8.88
CA LEU A 217 8.02 21.80 8.12
C LEU A 217 7.83 21.59 6.61
N GLN A 218 8.36 20.49 6.06
CA GLN A 218 8.17 20.12 4.66
C GLN A 218 6.69 19.80 4.37
N GLU A 219 6.02 19.06 5.27
CA GLU A 219 4.58 18.78 5.14
C GLU A 219 3.74 20.06 5.16
N LEU A 220 3.99 20.97 6.11
CA LEU A 220 3.25 22.23 6.19
C LEU A 220 3.47 23.13 4.97
N SER A 221 4.70 23.15 4.43
CA SER A 221 5.04 23.85 3.19
C SER A 221 4.31 23.25 1.98
N ALA A 222 4.32 21.91 1.87
CA ALA A 222 3.63 21.18 0.80
C ALA A 222 2.11 21.37 0.88
N ASP A 223 1.52 21.34 2.08
CA ASP A 223 0.10 21.62 2.33
C ASP A 223 -0.26 23.03 1.82
N GLU A 224 0.50 24.06 2.19
CA GLU A 224 0.21 25.44 1.80
C GLU A 224 0.29 25.64 0.27
N ILE A 225 1.34 25.12 -0.37
CA ILE A 225 1.51 25.19 -1.83
C ILE A 225 0.42 24.38 -2.53
N GLY A 226 0.15 23.16 -2.07
CA GLY A 226 -0.84 22.25 -2.64
C GLY A 226 -2.25 22.83 -2.58
N ILE A 227 -2.66 23.37 -1.42
CA ILE A 227 -3.96 24.02 -1.21
C ILE A 227 -4.11 25.23 -2.13
N ASN A 228 -3.05 26.06 -2.25
CA ASN A 228 -3.09 27.20 -3.15
C ASN A 228 -3.26 26.77 -4.61
N ASN A 229 -2.50 25.78 -5.07
CA ASN A 229 -2.59 25.27 -6.44
C ASN A 229 -3.97 24.65 -6.72
N ALA A 230 -4.51 23.84 -5.79
CA ALA A 230 -5.83 23.23 -5.93
C ALA A 230 -6.95 24.29 -5.97
N GLY A 231 -6.89 25.29 -5.08
CA GLY A 231 -7.84 26.40 -5.05
C GLY A 231 -7.79 27.24 -6.33
N LEU A 232 -6.59 27.58 -6.83
CA LEU A 232 -6.42 28.30 -8.11
C LEU A 232 -6.86 27.48 -9.33
N ALA A 233 -6.78 26.15 -9.24
CA ALA A 233 -7.34 25.22 -10.23
C ALA A 233 -8.88 25.10 -10.14
N GLY A 234 -9.51 25.78 -9.18
CA GLY A 234 -10.96 25.87 -9.00
C GLY A 234 -11.55 24.69 -8.20
N TYR A 235 -10.72 23.88 -7.55
CA TYR A 235 -11.19 22.85 -6.60
C TYR A 235 -11.53 23.45 -5.25
N ASP A 236 -12.31 22.73 -4.46
CA ASP A 236 -12.59 23.06 -3.06
C ASP A 236 -11.28 23.20 -2.26
N PRO A 237 -10.92 24.41 -1.79
CA PRO A 237 -9.67 24.62 -1.07
C PRO A 237 -9.67 23.96 0.32
N PHE A 238 -10.84 23.58 0.86
CA PHE A 238 -10.94 22.85 2.12
C PHE A 238 -10.74 21.33 1.96
N ALA A 239 -10.59 20.83 0.73
CA ALA A 239 -10.49 19.40 0.47
C ALA A 239 -9.27 18.73 1.11
N ALA A 240 -8.14 19.43 1.24
CA ALA A 240 -6.97 18.90 1.96
C ALA A 240 -7.28 18.60 3.42
N ALA A 241 -7.93 19.53 4.12
CA ALA A 241 -8.36 19.34 5.51
C ALA A 241 -9.38 18.20 5.63
N ARG A 242 -10.39 18.16 4.74
CA ARG A 242 -11.38 17.08 4.71
C ARG A 242 -10.73 15.72 4.52
N PHE A 243 -9.80 15.61 3.58
CA PHE A 243 -9.11 14.35 3.32
C PHE A 243 -8.24 13.92 4.50
N LEU A 244 -7.46 14.82 5.12
CA LEU A 244 -6.68 14.51 6.33
C LEU A 244 -7.54 13.97 7.48
N GLU A 245 -8.76 14.49 7.65
CA GLU A 245 -9.72 13.99 8.63
C GLU A 245 -10.29 12.61 8.24
N VAL A 246 -10.56 12.37 6.94
CA VAL A 246 -10.96 11.05 6.43
C VAL A 246 -9.89 10.01 6.74
N MET A 247 -8.62 10.35 6.54
CA MET A 247 -7.51 9.45 6.83
C MET A 247 -7.36 9.17 8.33
N GLU A 248 -7.48 10.19 9.18
CA GLU A 248 -7.49 10.02 10.64
C GLU A 248 -8.61 9.07 11.08
N ARG A 249 -9.82 9.23 10.53
CA ARG A 249 -10.94 8.30 10.80
C ARG A 249 -10.65 6.88 10.35
N TYR A 250 -10.07 6.72 9.16
CA TYR A 250 -9.72 5.40 8.64
C TYR A 250 -8.66 4.70 9.49
N GLN A 251 -7.64 5.43 9.96
CA GLN A 251 -6.67 4.88 10.90
C GLN A 251 -7.28 4.46 12.23
N ASN A 252 -8.16 5.30 12.79
CA ASN A 252 -8.86 4.96 14.03
C ASN A 252 -9.70 3.69 13.86
N TYR A 253 -10.38 3.54 12.72
CA TYR A 253 -11.07 2.30 12.37
C TYR A 253 -10.10 1.11 12.34
N GLN A 254 -8.98 1.20 11.60
CA GLN A 254 -7.99 0.12 11.51
C GLN A 254 -7.45 -0.30 12.89
N ASN A 255 -7.16 0.69 13.75
CA ASN A 255 -6.67 0.45 15.11
C ASN A 255 -7.72 -0.28 15.97
N THR A 256 -9.00 0.15 15.91
CA THR A 256 -10.09 -0.48 16.70
C THR A 256 -10.50 -1.85 16.19
N ALA A 257 -10.34 -2.10 14.88
CA ALA A 257 -10.60 -3.38 14.24
C ALA A 257 -9.55 -4.45 14.59
N SER A 258 -8.53 -4.09 15.39
CA SER A 258 -7.32 -4.88 15.59
C SER A 258 -6.70 -5.33 14.28
N ILE A 259 -6.94 -4.63 13.17
CA ILE A 259 -6.22 -4.88 11.91
C ILE A 259 -4.81 -4.43 12.22
N ALA A 260 -3.91 -5.39 12.48
CA ALA A 260 -2.52 -5.12 12.78
C ALA A 260 -2.01 -4.08 11.79
N LYS A 261 -1.60 -2.91 12.30
CA LYS A 261 -0.93 -1.91 11.48
C LYS A 261 0.25 -2.65 10.87
N LYS A 262 0.25 -2.81 9.54
CA LYS A 262 1.35 -3.46 8.84
C LYS A 262 2.61 -2.71 9.25
N ALA A 263 3.49 -3.34 10.01
CA ALA A 263 4.65 -2.67 10.60
C ALA A 263 5.59 -2.09 9.52
N ASP A 264 5.49 -2.61 8.29
CA ASP A 264 6.36 -2.28 7.16
C ASP A 264 5.61 -1.87 5.87
N ASP A 265 4.28 -1.68 5.89
CA ASP A 265 3.59 -1.21 4.67
C ASP A 265 3.71 0.31 4.57
N PRO A 266 4.22 0.85 3.46
CA PRO A 266 4.19 2.29 3.21
C PRO A 266 2.73 2.73 3.06
N ASP A 267 2.14 3.16 4.18
CA ASP A 267 0.92 3.93 4.26
C ASP A 267 1.25 5.42 4.06
N PHE A 268 0.32 6.17 3.45
CA PHE A 268 0.45 7.61 3.28
C PHE A 268 0.74 8.27 4.62
N LEU A 269 0.07 7.88 5.70
CA LEU A 269 0.28 8.50 7.01
C LEU A 269 1.57 8.07 7.72
N SER A 270 2.22 7.00 7.28
CA SER A 270 3.58 6.66 7.74
C SER A 270 4.61 7.62 7.16
N SER A 271 4.37 8.13 5.94
CA SER A 271 5.28 9.06 5.25
C SER A 271 4.85 10.53 5.32
N HIS A 272 3.56 10.78 5.53
CA HIS A 272 2.87 12.07 5.59
C HIS A 272 1.87 12.10 6.78
N PRO A 273 2.32 12.15 8.05
CA PRO A 273 1.43 12.04 9.20
C PRO A 273 0.33 13.11 9.21
N SER A 274 -0.92 12.68 9.46
CA SER A 274 -2.04 13.59 9.70
C SER A 274 -1.94 14.07 11.14
N THR A 275 -1.87 15.39 11.33
CA THR A 275 -1.79 15.98 12.67
C THR A 275 -2.88 17.03 12.82
N PRO A 276 -3.41 17.24 14.04
CA PRO A 276 -4.35 18.33 14.29
C PRO A 276 -3.82 19.69 13.81
N GLN A 277 -2.50 19.90 13.90
CA GLN A 277 -1.84 21.10 13.41
C GLN A 277 -1.92 21.26 11.89
N ARG A 278 -1.71 20.18 11.12
CA ARG A 278 -1.85 20.20 9.65
C ARG A 278 -3.29 20.49 9.24
N ILE A 279 -4.28 19.83 9.86
CA ILE A 279 -5.70 20.06 9.59
C ILE A 279 -6.06 21.53 9.83
N GLU A 280 -5.63 22.09 10.96
CA GLU A 280 -5.91 23.49 11.29
C GLU A 280 -5.21 24.46 10.32
N ARG A 281 -3.93 24.22 10.01
CA ARG A 281 -3.19 25.04 9.04
C ARG A 281 -3.80 24.95 7.64
N ALA A 282 -4.25 23.77 7.22
CA ALA A 282 -4.92 23.57 5.94
C ALA A 282 -6.22 24.39 5.87
N ARG A 283 -7.02 24.41 6.95
CA ARG A 283 -8.22 25.27 7.03
C ARG A 283 -7.87 26.76 6.97
N ILE A 284 -6.82 27.20 7.67
CA ILE A 284 -6.35 28.59 7.63
C ILE A 284 -5.90 28.98 6.21
N ALA A 285 -5.15 28.11 5.53
CA ALA A 285 -4.74 28.33 4.14
C ALA A 285 -5.95 28.41 3.20
N ALA A 286 -6.92 27.49 3.36
CA ALA A 286 -8.15 27.48 2.57
C ALA A 286 -8.99 28.75 2.75
N ARG A 287 -9.02 29.32 3.96
CA ARG A 287 -9.75 30.57 4.27
C ARG A 287 -9.25 31.79 3.50
N LYS A 288 -8.04 31.74 2.92
CA LYS A 288 -7.55 32.78 2.00
C LYS A 288 -8.39 32.89 0.72
N PHE A 289 -9.05 31.80 0.32
CA PHE A 289 -9.95 31.78 -0.84
C PHE A 289 -11.39 32.18 -0.49
N GLY A 290 -11.83 31.93 0.74
CA GLY A 290 -13.17 32.30 1.22
C GLY A 290 -13.72 31.36 2.29
N ALA A 291 -15.03 31.45 2.53
CA ALA A 291 -15.74 30.53 3.41
C ALA A 291 -15.91 29.13 2.76
N PRO A 292 -16.11 28.06 3.54
CA PRO A 292 -16.42 26.73 3.01
C PRO A 292 -17.61 26.73 2.04
N GLY A 293 -17.59 25.83 1.06
CA GLY A 293 -18.62 25.73 0.01
C GLY A 293 -18.26 26.42 -1.30
N ILE A 294 -17.02 26.86 -1.45
CA ILE A 294 -16.46 27.37 -2.71
C ILE A 294 -15.68 26.30 -3.45
N GLY A 295 -15.50 26.48 -4.76
CA GLY A 295 -14.80 25.52 -5.62
C GLY A 295 -15.63 24.28 -5.96
N THR A 296 -15.16 23.49 -6.93
CA THR A 296 -15.82 22.24 -7.31
C THR A 296 -15.31 21.07 -6.48
N GLN A 297 -16.22 20.24 -5.99
CA GLN A 297 -15.89 18.93 -5.42
C GLN A 297 -16.00 17.82 -6.47
N ASP A 298 -16.99 17.91 -7.39
CA ASP A 298 -17.28 16.88 -8.39
C ASP A 298 -17.44 15.47 -7.79
N ARG A 299 -18.20 15.39 -6.68
CA ARG A 299 -18.39 14.16 -5.89
C ARG A 299 -19.06 13.04 -6.68
N ASP A 300 -20.21 13.32 -7.30
CA ASP A 300 -21.01 12.28 -7.94
C ASP A 300 -20.28 11.65 -9.15
N ALA A 301 -19.58 12.45 -9.95
CA ALA A 301 -18.82 11.92 -11.09
C ALA A 301 -17.64 11.08 -10.61
N TYR A 302 -16.95 11.55 -9.55
CA TYR A 302 -15.87 10.79 -8.93
C TYR A 302 -16.34 9.43 -8.41
N LEU A 303 -17.40 9.41 -7.60
CA LEU A 303 -17.93 8.17 -7.05
C LEU A 303 -18.36 7.21 -8.16
N LYS A 304 -19.07 7.69 -9.19
CA LYS A 304 -19.44 6.86 -10.36
C LYS A 304 -18.24 6.29 -11.11
N ALA A 305 -17.11 7.01 -11.15
CA ALA A 305 -15.89 6.50 -11.79
C ALA A 305 -15.27 5.32 -11.00
N LEU A 306 -15.47 5.30 -9.68
CA LEU A 306 -15.00 4.22 -8.79
C LEU A 306 -15.91 2.99 -8.80
N ASP A 307 -17.09 3.05 -9.42
CA ASP A 307 -18.02 1.94 -9.43
C ASP A 307 -17.41 0.69 -10.08
N SER A 308 -17.57 -0.46 -9.42
CA SER A 308 -16.92 -1.74 -9.72
C SER A 308 -15.39 -1.76 -9.59
N MET A 309 -14.75 -0.74 -8.99
CA MET A 309 -13.32 -0.78 -8.67
C MET A 309 -13.03 -1.88 -7.64
N ILE A 310 -11.99 -2.68 -7.86
CA ILE A 310 -11.56 -3.71 -6.90
C ILE A 310 -11.18 -3.06 -5.57
N PHE A 311 -11.73 -3.57 -4.48
CA PHE A 311 -11.42 -3.18 -3.11
C PHE A 311 -10.66 -4.31 -2.41
N GLY A 312 -9.63 -3.99 -1.62
CA GLY A 312 -8.80 -5.02 -0.97
C GLY A 312 -7.83 -5.72 -1.94
N ASP A 313 -7.43 -6.94 -1.57
CA ASP A 313 -6.47 -7.75 -2.31
C ASP A 313 -7.02 -8.25 -3.65
N VAL A 314 -6.12 -8.54 -4.60
CA VAL A 314 -6.50 -9.07 -5.92
C VAL A 314 -6.49 -10.61 -5.97
N PRO A 315 -7.41 -11.27 -6.68
CA PRO A 315 -7.47 -12.74 -6.75
C PRO A 315 -6.20 -13.44 -7.27
N THR A 316 -5.38 -12.73 -8.06
CA THR A 316 -4.10 -13.24 -8.57
C THR A 316 -3.06 -13.45 -7.47
N GLU A 317 -3.12 -12.63 -6.41
CA GLU A 317 -2.22 -12.68 -5.26
C GLU A 317 -2.86 -13.42 -4.07
N GLY A 318 -4.03 -14.01 -4.30
CA GLY A 318 -4.92 -14.46 -3.23
C GLY A 318 -5.55 -13.30 -2.46
N PHE A 319 -6.50 -13.62 -1.58
CA PHE A 319 -7.16 -12.61 -0.78
C PHE A 319 -7.62 -13.17 0.56
N VAL A 320 -7.78 -12.25 1.50
CA VAL A 320 -8.28 -12.53 2.84
C VAL A 320 -9.79 -12.33 2.90
N ARG A 321 -10.51 -13.29 3.46
CA ARG A 321 -11.90 -13.14 3.87
C ARG A 321 -12.04 -13.62 5.31
N ASP A 322 -12.40 -12.69 6.18
CA ASP A 322 -12.42 -12.87 7.63
C ASP A 322 -11.05 -13.34 8.16
N ARG A 323 -10.95 -14.60 8.60
CA ARG A 323 -9.72 -15.21 9.12
C ARG A 323 -9.15 -16.25 8.17
N SER A 324 -9.57 -16.24 6.91
CA SER A 324 -9.17 -17.24 5.92
C SER A 324 -8.48 -16.59 4.74
N PHE A 325 -7.40 -17.19 4.29
CA PHE A 325 -6.71 -16.83 3.07
C PHE A 325 -7.12 -17.77 1.94
N PHE A 326 -7.33 -17.24 0.75
CA PHE A 326 -7.71 -17.99 -0.44
C PHE A 326 -6.79 -17.63 -1.60
N HIS A 327 -6.25 -18.62 -2.29
CA HIS A 327 -5.48 -18.41 -3.51
C HIS A 327 -6.10 -19.16 -4.69
N PRO A 328 -7.03 -18.55 -5.46
CA PRO A 328 -7.76 -19.24 -6.54
C PRO A 328 -6.87 -19.88 -7.61
N GLN A 329 -5.77 -19.22 -7.99
CA GLN A 329 -4.85 -19.74 -9.02
C GLN A 329 -4.02 -20.93 -8.54
N LEU A 330 -3.42 -20.83 -7.35
CA LEU A 330 -2.67 -21.95 -6.73
C LEU A 330 -3.59 -22.99 -6.07
N ARG A 331 -4.89 -22.71 -6.00
CA ARG A 331 -5.97 -23.56 -5.51
C ARG A 331 -5.74 -24.09 -4.08
N PHE A 332 -5.39 -23.22 -3.14
CA PHE A 332 -5.34 -23.57 -1.72
C PHE A 332 -6.01 -22.51 -0.84
N THR A 333 -6.32 -22.91 0.39
CA THR A 333 -6.81 -22.05 1.46
C THR A 333 -6.33 -22.56 2.81
N PHE A 334 -6.23 -21.64 3.77
CA PHE A 334 -6.08 -21.94 5.19
C PHE A 334 -6.76 -20.83 6.01
N SER A 335 -7.02 -21.11 7.28
CA SER A 335 -7.58 -20.17 8.24
C SER A 335 -6.68 -20.02 9.45
N VAL A 336 -6.65 -18.83 10.04
CA VAL A 336 -5.95 -18.55 11.30
C VAL A 336 -6.94 -18.44 12.46
N PRO A 337 -6.52 -18.67 13.73
CA PRO A 337 -7.39 -18.59 14.89
C PRO A 337 -7.96 -17.17 15.12
N ALA A 338 -8.96 -17.06 16.00
CA ALA A 338 -9.44 -15.77 16.44
C ALA A 338 -8.32 -14.98 17.11
N GLY A 339 -8.27 -13.66 16.87
CA GLY A 339 -7.20 -12.79 17.36
C GLY A 339 -5.98 -12.69 16.45
N TYR A 340 -5.87 -13.54 15.42
CA TYR A 340 -4.89 -13.36 14.35
C TYR A 340 -5.45 -12.49 13.22
N VAL A 341 -4.58 -11.66 12.66
CA VAL A 341 -4.86 -10.81 11.51
C VAL A 341 -3.99 -11.29 10.36
N ILE A 342 -4.59 -11.60 9.22
CA ILE A 342 -3.86 -11.99 8.01
C ILE A 342 -3.45 -10.74 7.24
N GLU A 343 -2.20 -10.71 6.82
CA GLU A 343 -1.59 -9.77 5.90
C GLU A 343 -1.17 -10.53 4.65
N ASN A 344 -1.75 -10.17 3.50
CA ASN A 344 -1.34 -10.70 2.21
C ASN A 344 -0.23 -9.85 1.58
N ARG A 345 0.84 -10.49 1.12
CA ARG A 345 1.94 -9.86 0.37
C ARG A 345 2.20 -10.66 -0.92
N PRO A 346 2.75 -10.04 -1.98
CA PRO A 346 2.97 -10.72 -3.27
C PRO A 346 3.76 -12.04 -3.17
N GLU A 347 4.67 -12.17 -2.21
CA GLU A 347 5.54 -13.35 -2.05
C GLU A 347 5.22 -14.21 -0.81
N ALA A 348 4.38 -13.72 0.10
CA ALA A 348 4.12 -14.38 1.38
C ALA A 348 2.79 -13.94 2.01
N VAL A 349 2.21 -14.81 2.84
CA VAL A 349 1.08 -14.48 3.69
C VAL A 349 1.55 -14.53 5.14
N ILE A 350 1.42 -13.42 5.86
CA ILE A 350 1.80 -13.33 7.26
C ILE A 350 0.52 -13.24 8.08
N ALA A 351 0.46 -13.87 9.25
CA ALA A 351 -0.56 -13.54 10.22
C ALA A 351 0.03 -13.32 11.60
N LYS A 352 -0.46 -12.31 12.31
CA LYS A 352 0.03 -11.91 13.64
C LYS A 352 -1.11 -11.82 14.64
N ALA A 353 -0.86 -12.22 15.87
CA ALA A 353 -1.73 -12.03 17.02
C ALA A 353 -1.24 -10.88 17.90
N ALA A 354 -2.11 -10.40 18.81
CA ALA A 354 -1.81 -9.26 19.69
C ALA A 354 -0.64 -9.50 20.67
N ASN A 355 -0.29 -10.76 20.93
CA ASN A 355 0.83 -11.16 21.77
C ASN A 355 2.14 -11.39 20.97
N GLU A 356 2.22 -10.87 19.74
CA GLU A 356 3.36 -11.03 18.81
C GLU A 356 3.57 -12.47 18.28
N ASP A 357 2.70 -13.43 18.63
CA ASP A 357 2.69 -14.73 17.96
C ASP A 357 2.41 -14.52 16.47
N SER A 358 3.16 -15.21 15.63
CA SER A 358 3.04 -15.04 14.18
C SER A 358 3.16 -16.33 13.40
N VAL A 359 2.65 -16.32 12.18
CA VAL A 359 2.87 -17.34 11.15
C VAL A 359 3.25 -16.67 9.86
N HIS A 360 4.31 -17.17 9.24
CA HIS A 360 4.72 -16.84 7.88
C HIS A 360 4.39 -18.02 6.98
N PHE A 361 3.58 -17.79 5.95
CA PHE A 361 3.24 -18.77 4.93
C PHE A 361 3.84 -18.36 3.57
N ASP A 362 4.63 -19.23 2.94
CA ASP A 362 5.20 -18.99 1.62
C ASP A 362 5.37 -20.28 0.79
N GLY A 363 5.75 -20.10 -0.48
CA GLY A 363 6.07 -21.19 -1.39
C GLY A 363 7.58 -21.45 -1.42
N VAL A 364 7.98 -22.71 -1.27
CA VAL A 364 9.38 -23.14 -1.35
C VAL A 364 9.59 -24.20 -2.44
N GLN A 365 10.73 -24.11 -3.13
CA GLN A 365 11.12 -25.10 -4.12
C GLN A 365 11.88 -26.24 -3.43
N VAL A 366 11.23 -27.40 -3.35
CA VAL A 366 11.86 -28.64 -2.87
C VAL A 366 12.07 -29.55 -4.06
N PRO A 367 13.31 -29.99 -4.35
CA PRO A 367 13.56 -30.97 -5.41
C PRO A 367 12.66 -32.20 -5.25
N GLY A 368 12.04 -32.67 -6.34
CA GLY A 368 11.04 -33.73 -6.27
C GLY A 368 11.55 -35.07 -5.74
N ASN A 369 12.86 -35.31 -5.83
CA ASN A 369 13.55 -36.48 -5.30
C ASN A 369 13.93 -36.36 -3.81
N LEU A 370 13.76 -35.18 -3.19
CA LEU A 370 14.06 -34.94 -1.78
C LEU A 370 12.79 -35.07 -0.94
N SER A 371 12.84 -35.86 0.13
CA SER A 371 11.74 -35.92 1.09
C SER A 371 11.62 -34.59 1.84
N LEU A 372 10.43 -34.29 2.38
CA LEU A 372 10.25 -33.06 3.16
C LEU A 372 11.09 -33.08 4.46
N ALA A 373 11.24 -34.25 5.07
CA ALA A 373 12.09 -34.42 6.26
C ALA A 373 13.56 -34.17 5.93
N ASP A 374 14.08 -34.73 4.83
CA ASP A 374 15.46 -34.51 4.41
C ASP A 374 15.70 -33.04 4.02
N TYR A 375 14.70 -32.38 3.43
CA TYR A 375 14.77 -30.96 3.11
C TYR A 375 14.88 -30.07 4.35
N ILE A 376 14.24 -30.41 5.46
CA ILE A 376 14.40 -29.69 6.74
C ILE A 376 15.85 -29.81 7.24
N GLN A 377 16.47 -30.97 7.02
CA GLN A 377 17.83 -31.27 7.51
C GLN A 377 18.95 -30.58 6.70
N THR A 378 18.67 -29.89 5.60
CA THR A 378 19.75 -29.29 4.77
C THR A 378 20.38 -28.01 5.37
N GLY A 379 20.09 -27.69 6.63
CA GLY A 379 20.83 -26.69 7.41
C GLY A 379 20.43 -25.23 7.20
N TRP A 380 19.31 -24.95 6.54
CA TRP A 380 18.81 -23.57 6.35
C TRP A 380 18.04 -23.02 7.55
N LEU A 381 17.54 -23.88 8.45
CA LEU A 381 16.83 -23.47 9.65
C LEU A 381 17.77 -23.44 10.86
N ARG A 382 18.13 -22.24 11.31
CA ARG A 382 18.98 -22.04 12.49
C ARG A 382 18.24 -22.47 13.76
N GLY A 383 18.93 -23.18 14.65
CA GLY A 383 18.36 -23.62 15.93
C GLY A 383 17.42 -24.82 15.84
N LEU A 384 17.34 -25.48 14.68
CA LEU A 384 16.57 -26.71 14.47
C LEU A 384 16.95 -27.79 15.50
N ASP A 385 15.95 -28.42 16.11
CA ASP A 385 16.12 -29.67 16.84
C ASP A 385 15.76 -30.86 15.91
N PRO A 386 16.75 -31.64 15.43
CA PRO A 386 16.52 -32.76 14.54
C PRO A 386 15.62 -33.86 15.13
N GLN A 387 15.54 -33.98 16.47
CA GLN A 387 14.70 -34.98 17.13
C GLN A 387 13.21 -34.66 17.03
N THR A 388 12.86 -33.42 16.70
CA THR A 388 11.47 -32.96 16.54
C THR A 388 10.94 -33.12 15.12
N ILE A 389 11.78 -33.62 14.19
CA ILE A 389 11.37 -33.83 12.80
C ILE A 389 10.34 -34.96 12.74
N MET A 390 9.14 -34.64 12.28
CA MET A 390 8.05 -35.59 12.12
C MET A 390 7.45 -35.49 10.72
N THR A 391 6.97 -36.61 10.19
CA THR A 391 6.23 -36.66 8.93
C THR A 391 4.78 -37.05 9.20
N PHE A 392 3.86 -36.45 8.44
CA PHE A 392 2.42 -36.66 8.59
C PHE A 392 1.69 -36.26 7.31
N THR A 393 0.36 -36.22 7.35
CA THR A 393 -0.45 -35.73 6.23
C THR A 393 -1.41 -34.65 6.69
N VAL A 394 -1.61 -33.64 5.85
CA VAL A 394 -2.62 -32.59 6.05
C VAL A 394 -3.67 -32.73 4.95
N ASN A 395 -4.86 -33.20 5.29
CA ASN A 395 -5.95 -33.43 4.33
C ASN A 395 -5.49 -34.26 3.09
N GLY A 396 -4.67 -35.29 3.33
CA GLY A 396 -4.11 -36.17 2.30
C GLY A 396 -2.84 -35.64 1.62
N ALA A 397 -2.43 -34.39 1.86
CA ALA A 397 -1.16 -33.85 1.36
C ALA A 397 0.01 -34.29 2.25
N PRO A 398 1.12 -34.81 1.69
CA PRO A 398 2.32 -35.10 2.47
C PRO A 398 2.86 -33.87 3.18
N ALA A 399 3.20 -34.01 4.45
CA ALA A 399 3.70 -32.93 5.29
C ALA A 399 4.86 -33.38 6.19
N ALA A 400 5.65 -32.41 6.63
CA ALA A 400 6.66 -32.60 7.67
C ALA A 400 6.70 -31.39 8.60
N SER A 401 7.08 -31.60 9.85
CA SER A 401 7.24 -30.55 10.85
C SER A 401 8.58 -30.64 11.56
N ALA A 402 9.03 -29.54 12.13
CA ALA A 402 10.12 -29.50 13.09
C ALA A 402 10.01 -28.26 14.00
N THR A 403 10.69 -28.31 15.14
CA THR A 403 10.85 -27.19 16.05
C THR A 403 12.26 -26.64 15.98
N ALA A 404 12.41 -25.33 16.12
CA ALA A 404 13.70 -24.67 16.27
C ALA A 404 13.63 -23.63 17.38
N GLU A 405 14.76 -23.40 18.07
CA GLU A 405 14.89 -22.35 19.08
C GLU A 405 16.07 -21.46 18.77
N TYR A 406 15.85 -20.14 18.77
CA TYR A 406 16.91 -19.17 18.51
C TYR A 406 16.61 -17.82 19.16
N ASN A 407 17.55 -17.31 19.98
CA ASN A 407 17.45 -16.02 20.68
C ASN A 407 16.15 -15.82 21.47
N GLY A 408 15.73 -16.84 22.22
CA GLY A 408 14.52 -16.81 23.03
C GLY A 408 13.23 -17.03 22.24
N TRP A 409 13.29 -17.07 20.90
CA TRP A 409 12.15 -17.45 20.07
C TRP A 409 12.05 -18.95 19.93
N THR A 410 10.82 -19.46 20.00
CA THR A 410 10.45 -20.81 19.57
C THR A 410 9.79 -20.75 18.21
N PHE A 411 10.25 -21.58 17.29
CA PHE A 411 9.72 -21.71 15.94
C PHE A 411 9.13 -23.09 15.71
N LYS A 412 7.95 -23.16 15.08
CA LYS A 412 7.41 -24.41 14.53
C LYS A 412 7.32 -24.31 13.02
N LEU A 413 8.13 -25.12 12.34
CA LEU A 413 8.14 -25.25 10.89
C LEU A 413 7.16 -26.35 10.48
N ILE A 414 6.35 -26.08 9.48
CA ILE A 414 5.50 -27.05 8.78
C ILE A 414 5.75 -26.91 7.28
N LEU A 415 6.02 -28.02 6.60
CA LEU A 415 6.07 -28.10 5.15
C LEU A 415 4.91 -28.95 4.65
N ILE A 416 4.20 -28.48 3.63
CA ILE A 416 3.07 -29.18 3.03
C ILE A 416 3.28 -29.24 1.52
N ARG A 417 3.33 -30.45 0.95
CA ARG A 417 3.45 -30.63 -0.50
C ARG A 417 2.05 -30.77 -1.11
N ALA A 418 1.60 -29.76 -1.84
CA ALA A 418 0.29 -29.74 -2.48
C ALA A 418 0.42 -29.41 -3.97
N GLN A 419 -0.24 -30.22 -4.81
CA GLN A 419 -0.13 -30.17 -6.27
C GLN A 419 1.34 -30.26 -6.73
N THR A 420 1.85 -29.22 -7.39
CA THR A 420 3.23 -29.16 -7.92
C THR A 420 4.19 -28.35 -7.04
N SER A 421 3.73 -27.86 -5.90
CA SER A 421 4.49 -26.93 -5.06
C SER A 421 4.62 -27.46 -3.63
N THR A 422 5.64 -26.96 -2.93
CA THR A 422 5.75 -27.14 -1.48
C THR A 422 5.50 -25.79 -0.82
N TYR A 423 4.66 -25.79 0.20
CA TYR A 423 4.33 -24.62 1.00
C TYR A 423 4.97 -24.77 2.37
N ARG A 424 5.41 -23.66 2.93
CA ARG A 424 6.03 -23.59 4.24
C ARG A 424 5.19 -22.69 5.14
N MET A 425 4.88 -23.16 6.34
CA MET A 425 4.38 -22.35 7.45
C MET A 425 5.44 -22.31 8.52
N LEU A 426 5.91 -21.12 8.89
CA LEU A 426 6.84 -20.91 10.00
C LEU A 426 6.12 -20.10 11.08
N PHE A 427 5.77 -20.77 12.17
CA PHE A 427 5.19 -20.15 13.34
C PHE A 427 6.29 -19.68 14.29
N ALA A 428 6.13 -18.52 14.92
CA ALA A 428 7.09 -17.95 15.86
C ALA A 428 6.39 -17.40 17.12
N THR A 429 6.98 -17.64 18.29
CA THR A 429 6.54 -17.10 19.58
C THR A 429 7.71 -16.87 20.55
N LEU A 430 7.57 -15.89 21.44
CA LEU A 430 8.45 -15.67 22.60
C LEU A 430 7.94 -16.36 23.88
N ASP A 431 6.69 -16.81 23.90
CA ASP A 431 6.04 -17.44 25.05
C ASP A 431 5.37 -18.76 24.63
N PRO A 432 6.16 -19.83 24.43
CA PRO A 432 5.63 -21.12 23.98
C PRO A 432 4.67 -21.70 25.02
N ASN A 433 3.40 -21.80 24.66
CA ASN A 433 2.33 -22.28 25.52
C ASN A 433 1.29 -23.12 24.75
N THR A 434 0.33 -23.71 25.48
CA THR A 434 -0.71 -24.57 24.88
C THR A 434 -1.67 -23.83 23.96
N GLN A 435 -1.78 -22.51 24.05
CA GLN A 435 -2.59 -21.70 23.13
C GLN A 435 -1.88 -21.55 21.79
N PHE A 436 -0.57 -21.26 21.80
CA PHE A 436 0.26 -21.23 20.60
C PHE A 436 0.24 -22.59 19.88
N ASP A 437 0.38 -23.70 20.60
CA ASP A 437 0.31 -25.05 20.01
C ASP A 437 -1.04 -25.36 19.35
N ARG A 438 -2.14 -24.90 19.96
CA ARG A 438 -3.49 -25.01 19.38
C ARG A 438 -3.65 -24.12 18.15
N ALA A 439 -3.06 -22.93 18.16
CA ALA A 439 -3.05 -22.03 17.01
C ALA A 439 -2.33 -22.65 15.81
N VAL A 440 -1.14 -23.23 16.04
CA VAL A 440 -0.39 -24.00 15.03
C VAL A 440 -1.24 -25.14 14.49
N SER A 441 -1.74 -26.01 15.38
CA SER A 441 -2.46 -27.22 14.97
C SER A 441 -3.74 -26.91 14.19
N SER A 442 -4.54 -25.93 14.63
CA SER A 442 -5.77 -25.54 13.95
C SER A 442 -5.52 -24.87 12.60
N THR A 443 -4.48 -24.04 12.48
CA THR A 443 -4.08 -23.42 11.21
C THR A 443 -3.64 -24.48 10.21
N VAL A 444 -2.78 -25.41 10.62
CA VAL A 444 -2.30 -26.51 9.77
C VAL A 444 -3.45 -27.41 9.34
N ALA A 445 -4.33 -27.81 10.26
CA ALA A 445 -5.47 -28.67 9.94
C ALA A 445 -6.46 -28.02 8.96
N SER A 446 -6.54 -26.68 8.93
CA SER A 446 -7.40 -25.94 8.01
C SER A 446 -6.87 -25.90 6.57
N PHE A 447 -5.57 -26.17 6.36
CA PHE A 447 -4.97 -26.09 5.03
C PHE A 447 -5.57 -27.15 4.11
N ARG A 448 -6.15 -26.72 2.99
CA ARG A 448 -6.73 -27.63 1.99
C ARG A 448 -6.67 -27.06 0.58
N SER A 449 -6.87 -27.93 -0.39
CA SER A 449 -7.10 -27.50 -1.77
C SER A 449 -8.47 -26.82 -1.91
N LEU A 450 -8.55 -25.83 -2.78
CA LEU A 450 -9.82 -25.21 -3.16
C LEU A 450 -10.61 -26.13 -4.11
N THR A 451 -11.88 -26.32 -3.81
CA THR A 451 -12.84 -26.97 -4.69
C THR A 451 -13.28 -26.00 -5.79
N GLN A 452 -13.90 -26.52 -6.84
CA GLN A 452 -14.48 -25.67 -7.89
C GLN A 452 -15.58 -24.76 -7.34
N GLN A 453 -16.37 -25.24 -6.36
CA GLN A 453 -17.39 -24.44 -5.70
C GLN A 453 -16.78 -23.31 -4.85
N ASP A 454 -15.65 -23.57 -4.17
CA ASP A 454 -14.92 -22.50 -3.48
C ASP A 454 -14.51 -21.42 -4.49
N VAL A 455 -13.86 -21.80 -5.60
CA VAL A 455 -13.41 -20.84 -6.63
C VAL A 455 -14.57 -20.04 -7.22
N LEU A 456 -15.73 -20.66 -7.46
CA LEU A 456 -16.91 -19.98 -7.97
C LEU A 456 -17.55 -19.03 -6.94
N GLY A 457 -17.44 -19.33 -5.64
CA GLY A 457 -17.88 -18.46 -4.56
C GLY A 457 -16.90 -17.34 -4.20
N LEU A 458 -15.68 -17.39 -4.74
CA LEU A 458 -14.61 -16.44 -4.51
C LEU A 458 -14.64 -15.32 -5.56
N ALA A 459 -15.55 -14.36 -5.39
CA ALA A 459 -15.56 -13.14 -6.18
C ALA A 459 -14.71 -12.04 -5.48
N PRO A 460 -13.93 -11.23 -6.23
CA PRO A 460 -13.19 -10.11 -5.66
C PRO A 460 -14.17 -9.08 -5.10
N LEU A 461 -13.81 -8.49 -3.96
CA LEU A 461 -14.53 -7.37 -3.39
C LEU A 461 -14.38 -6.16 -4.32
N ARG A 462 -15.47 -5.42 -4.46
CA ARG A 462 -15.56 -4.22 -5.28
C ARG A 462 -16.31 -3.12 -4.55
N LEU A 463 -16.01 -1.88 -4.93
CA LEU A 463 -16.85 -0.74 -4.59
C LEU A 463 -18.13 -0.80 -5.43
N SER A 464 -19.27 -0.82 -4.74
CA SER A 464 -20.60 -0.59 -5.30
C SER A 464 -21.06 0.80 -4.88
N ILE A 465 -21.45 1.63 -5.85
CA ILE A 465 -21.88 3.00 -5.61
C ILE A 465 -23.40 3.04 -5.58
N VAL A 466 -23.95 3.23 -4.39
CA VAL A 466 -25.41 3.18 -4.18
C VAL A 466 -25.95 4.55 -3.84
N ARG A 467 -27.21 4.80 -4.22
CA ARG A 467 -27.95 6.00 -3.82
C ARG A 467 -28.74 5.72 -2.56
N THR A 468 -28.49 6.51 -1.52
CA THR A 468 -29.16 6.41 -0.23
C THR A 468 -30.66 6.73 -0.34
N GLN A 469 -31.46 6.03 0.45
CA GLN A 469 -32.90 6.18 0.56
C GLN A 469 -33.30 6.84 1.89
N PRO A 470 -34.52 7.40 2.00
CA PRO A 470 -35.04 7.83 3.29
C PRO A 470 -35.06 6.67 4.30
N GLY A 471 -34.47 6.90 5.48
CA GLY A 471 -34.37 5.89 6.54
C GLY A 471 -33.06 5.09 6.55
N ASP A 472 -32.21 5.25 5.53
CA ASP A 472 -30.87 4.66 5.57
C ASP A 472 -30.02 5.29 6.69
N THR A 473 -29.24 4.43 7.34
CA THR A 473 -28.26 4.79 8.37
C THR A 473 -26.93 4.14 8.03
N SER A 474 -25.84 4.61 8.64
CA SER A 474 -24.54 3.96 8.50
C SER A 474 -24.59 2.48 8.91
N LEU A 475 -25.39 2.13 9.91
CA LEU A 475 -25.58 0.75 10.37
C LEU A 475 -26.37 -0.10 9.37
N THR A 476 -27.43 0.42 8.77
CA THR A 476 -28.24 -0.37 7.82
C THR A 476 -27.47 -0.61 6.52
N LEU A 477 -26.75 0.39 6.02
CA LEU A 477 -25.94 0.27 4.80
C LEU A 477 -24.69 -0.59 5.00
N SER A 478 -24.08 -0.54 6.20
CA SER A 478 -22.87 -1.32 6.46
C SER A 478 -23.11 -2.82 6.62
N ARG A 479 -24.34 -3.25 6.96
CA ARG A 479 -24.72 -4.68 7.00
C ARG A 479 -24.55 -5.39 5.65
N GLY A 480 -24.63 -4.65 4.55
CA GLY A 480 -24.39 -5.18 3.20
C GLY A 480 -22.92 -5.24 2.82
N MET A 481 -22.02 -4.68 3.63
CA MET A 481 -20.59 -4.65 3.33
C MET A 481 -19.92 -5.99 3.68
N GLN A 482 -18.91 -6.36 2.88
CA GLN A 482 -18.13 -7.58 3.05
C GLN A 482 -16.64 -7.28 3.15
N GLY A 483 -15.88 -8.19 3.77
CA GLY A 483 -14.42 -8.08 3.89
C GLY A 483 -13.91 -7.04 4.89
N LEU A 484 -14.77 -6.56 5.78
CA LEU A 484 -14.41 -5.64 6.85
C LEU A 484 -14.29 -6.38 8.17
N VAL A 485 -13.13 -6.25 8.81
CA VAL A 485 -12.84 -6.89 10.09
C VAL A 485 -13.39 -5.98 11.19
N ALA A 486 -14.54 -6.33 11.78
CA ALA A 486 -15.21 -5.60 12.86
C ALA A 486 -15.74 -4.17 12.53
N ASN A 487 -16.64 -3.66 13.39
CA ASN A 487 -17.22 -2.31 13.37
C ASN A 487 -17.63 -1.79 11.97
N PRO A 488 -18.55 -2.48 11.27
CA PRO A 488 -18.84 -2.19 9.86
C PRO A 488 -19.43 -0.79 9.65
N ASP A 489 -20.15 -0.24 10.61
CA ASP A 489 -20.64 1.15 10.61
C ASP A 489 -19.50 2.18 10.67
N GLN A 490 -18.45 1.93 11.46
CA GLN A 490 -17.27 2.79 11.51
C GLN A 490 -16.47 2.72 10.20
N ALA A 491 -16.33 1.51 9.63
CA ALA A 491 -15.72 1.34 8.32
C ALA A 491 -16.50 2.07 7.22
N PHE A 492 -17.83 1.96 7.22
CA PHE A 492 -18.70 2.68 6.31
C PHE A 492 -18.52 4.19 6.44
N ASN A 493 -18.48 4.72 7.67
CA ASN A 493 -18.29 6.14 7.94
C ASN A 493 -16.92 6.62 7.45
N ALA A 494 -15.84 5.90 7.77
CA ALA A 494 -14.50 6.22 7.32
C ALA A 494 -14.42 6.22 5.79
N LEU A 495 -14.95 5.18 5.14
CA LEU A 495 -14.95 5.07 3.68
C LEU A 495 -15.74 6.21 3.03
N ASN A 496 -16.89 6.60 3.60
CA ASN A 496 -17.77 7.62 3.01
C ASN A 496 -17.52 9.06 3.49
N GLY A 497 -16.49 9.24 4.33
CA GLY A 497 -16.11 10.52 4.88
C GLY A 497 -17.11 11.11 5.88
N LEU A 498 -17.98 10.28 6.47
CA LEU A 498 -18.96 10.70 7.47
C LEU A 498 -18.31 10.80 8.86
N GLY A 499 -18.73 11.81 9.64
CA GLY A 499 -18.37 11.91 11.05
C GLY A 499 -18.98 10.77 11.91
N LEU A 500 -18.47 10.58 13.13
CA LEU A 500 -18.89 9.48 14.02
C LEU A 500 -20.42 9.42 14.26
N ASN A 501 -21.08 10.57 14.33
CA ASN A 501 -22.53 10.68 14.55
C ASN A 501 -23.27 11.20 13.31
N GLU A 502 -22.59 11.35 12.18
CA GLU A 502 -23.18 11.81 10.94
C GLU A 502 -23.88 10.63 10.24
N GLN A 503 -25.10 10.87 9.77
CA GLN A 503 -25.85 9.88 8.99
C GLN A 503 -25.81 10.23 7.51
N PRO A 504 -25.82 9.22 6.62
CA PRO A 504 -25.92 9.45 5.19
C PRO A 504 -27.20 10.22 4.86
N LYS A 505 -27.06 11.33 4.15
CA LYS A 505 -28.21 12.13 3.69
C LYS A 505 -28.96 11.35 2.60
N PRO A 506 -30.31 11.30 2.61
CA PRO A 506 -31.08 10.67 1.55
C PRO A 506 -30.77 11.27 0.16
N GLY A 507 -30.75 10.42 -0.86
CA GLY A 507 -30.51 10.82 -2.25
C GLY A 507 -29.05 11.07 -2.61
N THR A 508 -28.08 10.85 -1.72
CA THR A 508 -26.64 10.99 -2.02
C THR A 508 -26.01 9.66 -2.43
N LEU A 509 -24.88 9.72 -3.13
CA LEU A 509 -24.11 8.53 -3.46
C LEU A 509 -23.13 8.17 -2.33
N VAL A 510 -23.07 6.87 -2.02
CA VAL A 510 -22.16 6.29 -1.03
C VAL A 510 -21.50 5.01 -1.58
N LYS A 511 -20.33 4.69 -1.05
CA LYS A 511 -19.52 3.51 -1.33
C LYS A 511 -19.89 2.39 -0.37
N ILE A 512 -20.17 1.21 -0.91
CA ILE A 512 -20.35 -0.05 -0.17
C ILE A 512 -19.37 -1.07 -0.76
N VAL A 513 -18.78 -1.92 0.07
CA VAL A 513 -17.87 -2.98 -0.37
C VAL A 513 -18.63 -4.29 -0.51
N THR A 514 -18.72 -4.86 -1.72
CA THR A 514 -19.48 -6.09 -1.96
C THR A 514 -18.72 -7.03 -2.90
N ASP A 515 -19.03 -8.33 -2.89
CA ASP A 515 -18.49 -9.31 -3.84
C ASP A 515 -19.32 -9.45 -5.14
N SER A 516 -20.43 -8.70 -5.24
CA SER A 516 -21.33 -8.67 -6.39
C SER A 516 -21.14 -7.39 -7.21
N PRO A 517 -21.34 -7.41 -8.53
CA PRO A 517 -21.38 -6.17 -9.32
C PRO A 517 -22.53 -5.26 -8.86
N SER A 518 -22.35 -3.94 -8.97
CA SER A 518 -23.45 -2.99 -8.92
C SER A 518 -24.48 -3.34 -10.01
N GLY A 519 -25.74 -3.49 -9.62
CA GLY A 519 -26.85 -3.84 -10.52
C GLY A 519 -27.25 -2.74 -11.48
#